data_AF-A0A7C4EYE0-F1
#
_entry.id   AF-A0A7C4EYE0-F1
#
_cell.length_a   1.000
_cell.length_b   1.000
_cell.length_c   1.000
_cell.angle_alpha   90.00
_cell.angle_beta   90.00
_cell.angle_gamma   90.00
#
_symmetry.space_group_name_H-M   'P 1'
#
loop_
_entity.id
_entity.type
_entity.pdbx_description
1 polymer ?
#
loop_
_entity_poly.entity_id
_entity_poly.type
_entity_poly.pdbx_seq_one_letter_code
_entity_poly.pdbx_strand_id
1 'polypeptide(L)' 'MVKTITINDEAYRALVELKGEGESFSEVIVRILRGRRINLSEFYGVFRDNAGLWFEVEREILEDRRRASAR' A
#
# COMPACT_ATOMS: atom_id res chain seq x y z
N MET A 1 25.44 -10.53 -2.01
CA MET A 1 26.27 -10.49 -0.79
C MET A 1 25.35 -10.31 0.42
N VAL A 2 25.64 -10.93 1.55
CA VAL A 2 24.87 -10.71 2.79
C VAL A 2 25.56 -9.60 3.59
N LYS A 3 24.77 -8.75 4.24
CA LYS A 3 25.25 -7.72 5.18
C LYS A 3 24.43 -7.83 6.46
N THR A 4 25.09 -7.64 7.60
CA THR A 4 24.44 -7.60 8.91
C THR A 4 24.18 -6.14 9.27
N ILE A 5 22.95 -5.85 9.70
CA ILE A 5 22.55 -4.55 10.25
C ILE A 5 21.93 -4.80 11.62
N THR A 6 22.18 -3.89 12.57
CA THR A 6 21.52 -3.89 13.88
C THR A 6 20.35 -2.92 13.81
N ILE A 7 19.17 -3.37 14.24
CA ILE A 7 17.94 -2.57 14.30
C ILE A 7 17.36 -2.63 15.72
N ASN A 8 16.54 -1.64 16.09
CA ASN A 8 15.83 -1.67 17.37
C ASN A 8 14.64 -2.66 17.32
N ASP A 9 14.10 -2.96 18.50
CA ASP A 9 12.97 -3.88 18.69
C ASP A 9 11.73 -3.45 17.90
N GLU A 10 11.46 -2.15 17.86
CA GLU A 10 10.32 -1.57 17.15
C GLU A 10 10.40 -1.83 15.64
N ALA A 11 11.55 -1.56 15.02
CA ALA A 11 11.78 -1.82 13.61
C ALA A 11 11.70 -3.33 13.30
N TYR A 12 12.20 -4.19 14.19
CA TYR A 12 12.08 -5.63 14.02
C TYR A 12 10.60 -6.08 14.02
N ARG A 13 9.80 -5.60 14.98
CA ARG A 13 8.36 -5.92 15.04
C ARG A 13 7.61 -5.43 13.82
N ALA A 14 7.88 -4.21 13.38
CA ALA A 14 7.29 -3.65 12.16
C ALA A 14 7.61 -4.51 10.92
N LEU A 15 8.85 -5.01 10.81
CA LEU A 15 9.23 -5.91 9.73
C LEU A 15 8.53 -7.27 9.80
N VAL A 16 8.31 -7.81 11.01
CA VAL A 16 7.57 -9.07 11.22
C VAL A 16 6.12 -8.92 10.77
N GLU A 17 5.46 -7.82 11.14
CA GLU A 17 4.07 -7.54 10.74
C GLU A 17 3.91 -7.37 9.22
N LEU A 18 4.92 -6.81 8.55
CA LEU A 18 4.89 -6.56 7.11
C LEU A 18 5.29 -7.76 6.26
N LYS A 19 5.94 -8.78 6.85
CA LYS A 19 6.49 -9.93 6.13
C LYS A 19 5.39 -10.87 5.66
N GLY A 20 5.32 -11.09 4.34
CA GLY A 20 4.43 -12.10 3.76
C GLY A 20 4.90 -13.54 4.00
N GLU A 21 4.01 -14.50 3.74
CA GLU A 21 4.35 -15.92 3.81
C GLU A 21 5.48 -16.25 2.82
N GLY A 22 6.57 -16.85 3.32
CA GLY A 22 7.75 -17.17 2.51
C GLY A 22 8.66 -15.99 2.12
N GLU A 23 8.30 -14.74 2.43
CA GLU A 23 9.09 -13.55 2.09
C GLU A 23 10.26 -13.36 3.05
N SER A 24 11.47 -13.04 2.57
CA SER A 24 12.63 -12.72 3.40
C SER A 24 12.59 -11.27 3.92
N PHE A 25 13.27 -10.98 5.03
CA PHE A 25 13.36 -9.59 5.53
C PHE A 25 14.04 -8.64 4.54
N SER A 26 15.00 -9.14 3.76
CA SER A 26 15.62 -8.36 2.69
C SER A 26 14.63 -7.97 1.60
N GLU A 27 13.71 -8.88 1.22
CA GLU A 27 12.64 -8.59 0.26
C GLU A 27 11.65 -7.57 0.82
N VAL A 28 11.25 -7.69 2.08
CA VAL A 28 10.39 -6.69 2.75
C VAL A 28 11.04 -5.30 2.70
N ILE A 29 12.31 -5.19 3.09
CA ILE A 29 13.06 -3.93 3.06
C ILE A 29 13.09 -3.35 1.64
N VAL A 30 13.41 -4.16 0.64
CA VAL A 30 13.46 -3.72 -0.76
C VAL A 30 12.08 -3.30 -1.26
N ARG A 31 11.02 -4.03 -0.91
CA ARG A 31 9.64 -3.72 -1.28
C ARG A 31 9.18 -2.38 -0.69
N ILE A 32 9.50 -2.12 0.58
CA ILE A 32 9.20 -0.85 1.24
C ILE A 32 9.98 0.30 0.57
N LEU A 33 11.30 0.11 0.37
CA LEU A 33 12.18 1.15 -0.18
C LEU A 33 11.89 1.48 -1.64
N ARG A 34 11.45 0.50 -2.44
CA ARG A 34 11.00 0.76 -3.81
C ARG A 34 9.72 1.59 -3.85
N GLY A 35 8.99 1.64 -2.73
CA GLY A 35 7.67 2.23 -2.63
C GLY A 35 6.66 1.50 -3.51
N ARG A 36 5.39 1.75 -3.27
CA ARG A 36 4.38 1.55 -4.30
C ARG A 36 4.58 2.66 -5.33
N ARG A 37 5.48 2.46 -6.31
CA ARG A 37 5.44 3.23 -7.57
C ARG A 37 4.19 2.82 -8.33
N ILE A 38 3.03 3.25 -7.83
CA ILE A 38 1.78 3.20 -8.57
C ILE A 38 1.86 4.34 -9.56
N ASN A 39 1.98 4.01 -10.84
CA ASN A 39 1.82 4.99 -11.88
C ASN A 39 0.32 5.26 -12.03
N LEU A 40 -0.17 6.37 -11.49
CA LEU A 40 -1.58 6.74 -11.57
C LEU A 40 -2.10 6.81 -13.02
N SER A 41 -1.21 7.07 -13.98
CA SER A 41 -1.56 7.06 -15.41
C SER A 41 -1.98 5.68 -15.92
N GLU A 42 -1.55 4.58 -15.29
CA GLU A 42 -2.01 3.22 -15.65
C GLU A 42 -3.50 3.03 -15.39
N PHE A 43 -4.10 3.85 -14.53
CA PHE A 43 -5.52 3.79 -14.19
C PHE A 43 -6.35 4.81 -14.99
N TYR A 44 -5.73 5.57 -15.89
CA TYR A 44 -6.42 6.57 -16.69
C TYR A 44 -7.45 5.92 -17.61
N GLY A 45 -8.73 6.27 -17.43
CA GLY A 45 -9.81 5.82 -18.29
C GLY A 45 -10.39 4.44 -17.97
N VAL A 46 -10.01 3.81 -16.85
CA VAL A 46 -10.57 2.51 -16.41
C VAL A 46 -12.10 2.53 -16.32
N PHE A 47 -12.71 3.69 -16.05
CA PHE A 47 -14.16 3.87 -16.01
C PHE A 47 -14.76 4.55 -17.24
N ARG A 48 -14.00 4.71 -18.34
CA ARG A 48 -14.45 5.45 -19.53
C ARG A 48 -15.79 4.93 -20.07
N ASP A 49 -15.92 3.60 -20.12
CA ASP A 49 -17.11 2.94 -20.69
C ASP A 49 -18.15 2.58 -19.62
N ASN A 50 -17.88 2.89 -18.35
CA ASN A 50 -18.77 2.58 -17.22
C ASN A 50 -18.79 3.69 -16.18
N ALA A 51 -19.43 4.81 -16.54
CA ALA A 51 -19.61 5.95 -15.65
C ALA A 51 -20.47 5.62 -14.41
N GLY A 52 -21.41 4.68 -14.52
CA GLY A 52 -22.25 4.25 -13.40
C GLY A 52 -21.42 3.65 -12.26
N LEU A 53 -20.49 2.74 -12.60
CA LEU A 53 -19.56 2.15 -11.65
C LEU A 53 -18.65 3.21 -11.00
N TRP A 54 -18.21 4.22 -11.77
CA TRP A 54 -17.43 5.33 -11.21
C TRP A 54 -18.19 6.07 -10.11
N PHE A 55 -19.47 6.40 -10.32
CA PHE A 55 -20.27 7.10 -9.31
C PHE A 55 -20.43 6.30 -8.02
N GLU A 56 -20.58 4.98 -8.10
CA GLU A 56 -20.68 4.11 -6.93
C GLU A 56 -19.37 4.10 -6.13
N VAL A 57 -18.24 3.90 -6.82
CA VAL A 57 -16.90 3.91 -6.22
C VAL A 57 -16.58 5.28 -5.60
N GLU A 58 -16.87 6.37 -6.31
CA GLU A 58 -16.64 7.73 -5.82
C GLU A 58 -17.45 8.01 -4.54
N ARG A 59 -18.73 7.59 -4.52
CA ARG A 59 -19.59 7.75 -3.34
C ARG A 59 -19.02 7.02 -2.12
N GLU A 60 -18.58 5.77 -2.27
CA GLU A 60 -17.99 5.00 -1.17
C GLU A 60 -16.71 5.65 -0.63
N ILE A 61 -15.82 6.11 -1.51
CA ILE A 61 -14.60 6.83 -1.13
C ILE A 61 -14.93 8.08 -0.31
N LEU A 62 -15.93 8.86 -0.72
CA LEU A 62 -16.35 10.07 -0.01
C LEU A 62 -16.97 9.76 1.36
N GLU A 63 -17.70 8.65 1.49
CA GLU A 63 -18.22 8.18 2.78
C GLU A 63 -17.09 7.75 3.72
N ASP A 64 -16.12 6.98 3.23
CA ASP A 64 -14.95 6.59 4.03
C ASP A 64 -14.14 7.78 4.51
N ARG A 65 -13.92 8.77 3.64
CA ARG A 65 -13.23 10.01 4.03
C ARG A 65 -13.99 10.76 5.11
N ARG A 66 -15.32 10.88 4.99
CA ARG A 66 -16.15 11.49 6.04
C ARG A 66 -16.03 10.74 7.37
N ARG A 67 -16.02 9.41 7.33
CA ARG A 67 -15.81 8.57 8.53
C ARG A 67 -14.43 8.76 9.16
N ALA A 68 -13.38 8.87 8.35
CA ALA A 68 -12.00 9.04 8.82
C ALA A 68 -11.76 10.44 9.41
N SER A 69 -12.33 11.49 8.80
CA SER A 69 -12.20 12.87 9.27
C SER A 69 -13.05 13.18 10.52
N ALA A 70 -14.01 12.32 10.87
CA ALA A 70 -14.87 12.45 12.04
C ALA A 70 -14.31 11.74 13.29
N ARG A 71 -13.12 11.14 13.19
CA ARG A 71 -12.36 10.55 14.31
C ARG A 71 -11.19 11.46 14.68
#